data_AF-A0ABC8VEL8-F1
#
_entry.id   AF-A0ABC8VEL8-F1
#
_cell.length_a   1.000
_cell.length_b   1.000
_cell.length_c   1.000
_cell.angle_alpha   90.00
_cell.angle_beta   90.00
_cell.angle_gamma   90.00
#
_symmetry.space_group_name_H-M   'P 1'
#
loop_
_entity.id
_entity.type
_entity.pdbx_description
1 polymer ?
#
loop_
_entity_poly.entity_id
_entity_poly.type
_entity_poly.pdbx_seq_one_letter_code
_entity_poly.pdbx_strand_id
1 'polypeptide(L)'
;MPLPPRNVPRTPPFFSSSNPRPPRFHHAFLLLLHHLSRLLPPLAPASSSPPSVMPPRRWKSGDGRRRFLLLLLLCCCLLAFPCHAQLTPTPTTPTISTNATLSHRSSSHSSTSFVGTYGINYGRIADNLPAPTDVVRLLKLAKIRNVKIYDADHRVLDAFRGSNLNLVIAIPNEFLKDMAANPSKAMDWLNENVQPYHPSSRIVGITVGNEVLGGGDAGLAEALVGAVSNVHDALRMLRLDRDIELSTPHSEAVFANSYPPSACVFKDDLMVYLRPLLDFFSKTGAPFYVNAYPFLAYMSDPSHIDINYALFRPNSGIVDPKTNLHYDNMFEAQLDAAYFALEAAGYPGMEVRVAETGWASAGDATEAGANMANAVTYNKNLRKRLFLRKGTPYRPDRVAKAYIFALFNEDLKPGPTTERHYGLFKPDGSVSINIGLKGLLPSSAPPRLPSSSSFFKRVRAWGWIVQYSAALLPCTLIFLALN
;
A
#
# COMPACT_ATOMS: atom_id res chain seq x y z
N MET A 1 -47.52 -49.49 -45.35
CA MET A 1 -47.92 -49.80 -43.96
C MET A 1 -46.91 -50.76 -43.36
N PRO A 2 -46.69 -50.82 -42.03
CA PRO A 2 -46.94 -49.80 -40.99
C PRO A 2 -45.70 -49.58 -40.06
N LEU A 3 -45.90 -48.81 -38.98
CA LEU A 3 -44.99 -48.61 -37.81
C LEU A 3 -45.60 -49.28 -36.54
N PRO A 4 -44.93 -49.29 -35.35
CA PRO A 4 -43.51 -49.08 -35.03
C PRO A 4 -42.83 -50.41 -34.55
N PRO A 5 -42.64 -50.84 -33.26
CA PRO A 5 -42.81 -50.22 -31.92
C PRO A 5 -41.53 -50.08 -31.04
N ARG A 6 -41.64 -49.15 -30.08
CA ARG A 6 -40.90 -48.89 -28.80
C ARG A 6 -40.00 -49.99 -28.17
N ASN A 7 -38.88 -49.57 -27.55
CA ASN A 7 -38.78 -49.43 -26.07
C ASN A 7 -37.49 -48.73 -25.55
N VAL A 8 -37.53 -48.27 -24.30
CA VAL A 8 -36.54 -47.44 -23.56
C VAL A 8 -36.65 -47.81 -22.06
N PRO A 9 -35.64 -47.62 -21.16
CA PRO A 9 -34.18 -47.54 -21.31
C PRO A 9 -33.46 -48.74 -20.62
N ARG A 10 -32.12 -48.72 -20.53
CA ARG A 10 -31.36 -49.41 -19.45
C ARG A 10 -30.22 -48.53 -18.92
N THR A 11 -30.05 -48.52 -17.60
CA THR A 11 -28.94 -47.88 -16.89
C THR A 11 -27.66 -48.71 -16.97
N PRO A 12 -26.47 -48.12 -17.25
CA PRO A 12 -25.19 -48.76 -16.97
C PRO A 12 -24.86 -48.72 -15.46
N PRO A 13 -23.95 -49.59 -14.95
CA PRO A 13 -23.70 -49.76 -13.52
C PRO A 13 -22.69 -48.76 -12.94
N PHE A 14 -22.65 -48.71 -11.60
CA PHE A 14 -21.52 -48.15 -10.85
C PHE A 14 -20.20 -48.79 -11.26
N PHE A 15 -19.17 -47.97 -11.49
CA PHE A 15 -17.78 -48.39 -11.45
C PHE A 15 -17.05 -47.65 -10.34
N SER A 16 -16.32 -48.41 -9.51
CA SER A 16 -15.46 -47.86 -8.47
C SER A 16 -14.24 -47.18 -9.09
N SER A 17 -13.97 -45.93 -8.73
CA SER A 17 -12.74 -45.23 -9.07
C SER A 17 -11.81 -45.17 -7.85
N SER A 18 -10.65 -45.81 -7.97
CA SER A 18 -9.60 -45.77 -6.95
C SER A 18 -8.79 -44.48 -7.09
N ASN A 19 -8.88 -43.59 -6.10
CA ASN A 19 -8.12 -42.34 -6.09
C ASN A 19 -6.59 -42.57 -6.13
N PRO A 20 -5.86 -42.10 -7.16
CA PRO A 20 -4.41 -41.96 -7.06
C PRO A 20 -4.08 -40.81 -6.11
N ARG A 21 -3.15 -41.02 -5.18
CA ARG A 21 -2.71 -39.97 -4.24
C ARG A 21 -1.76 -38.98 -4.95
N PRO A 22 -1.83 -37.67 -4.66
CA PRO A 22 -0.83 -36.72 -5.14
C PRO A 22 0.56 -37.01 -4.55
N PRO A 23 1.65 -36.72 -5.27
CA PRO A 23 3.01 -37.08 -4.85
C PRO A 23 3.54 -36.16 -3.74
N ARG A 24 4.32 -36.73 -2.81
CA ARG A 24 4.92 -36.01 -1.67
C ARG A 24 6.27 -35.36 -2.06
N PHE A 25 6.26 -34.09 -2.48
CA PHE A 25 7.48 -33.33 -2.79
C PHE A 25 7.65 -32.05 -1.94
N HIS A 26 7.59 -32.19 -0.61
CA HIS A 26 7.88 -31.11 0.36
C HIS A 26 8.80 -31.58 1.53
N HIS A 27 9.76 -32.46 1.24
CA HIS A 27 10.79 -32.88 2.19
C HIS A 27 12.24 -32.54 1.78
N ALA A 28 12.49 -32.26 0.50
CA ALA A 28 13.82 -31.90 0.01
C ALA A 28 14.29 -30.52 0.50
N PHE A 29 13.38 -29.54 0.59
CA PHE A 29 13.72 -28.15 0.90
C PHE A 29 14.21 -27.95 2.35
N LEU A 30 13.60 -28.63 3.32
CA LEU A 30 13.93 -28.51 4.74
C LEU A 30 15.23 -29.24 5.14
N LEU A 31 15.63 -30.29 4.41
CA LEU A 31 16.87 -31.01 4.67
C LEU A 31 18.12 -30.22 4.19
N LEU A 32 17.98 -29.38 3.16
CA LEU A 32 19.11 -28.64 2.59
C LEU A 32 19.64 -27.56 3.56
N LEU A 33 18.75 -26.83 4.24
CA LEU A 33 19.13 -25.84 5.27
C LEU A 33 19.81 -26.49 6.49
N HIS A 34 19.50 -27.75 6.80
CA HIS A 34 20.04 -28.42 7.99
C HIS A 34 21.48 -28.93 7.82
N HIS A 35 21.97 -29.09 6.57
CA HIS A 35 23.34 -29.51 6.29
C HIS A 35 24.34 -28.35 6.15
N LEU A 36 23.91 -27.18 5.68
CA LEU A 36 24.80 -26.00 5.55
C LEU A 36 25.24 -25.41 6.90
N SER A 37 24.49 -25.70 7.97
CA SER A 37 24.74 -25.19 9.33
C SER A 37 25.90 -25.88 10.09
N ARG A 38 26.74 -26.69 9.43
CA ARG A 38 27.81 -27.51 10.07
C ARG A 38 29.21 -27.34 9.48
N LEU A 39 29.46 -26.31 8.66
CA LEU A 39 30.74 -26.12 7.95
C LEU A 39 31.43 -24.77 8.24
N LEU A 40 31.30 -24.24 9.47
CA LEU A 40 32.10 -23.12 9.96
C LEU A 40 32.66 -23.43 11.36
N PRO A 41 33.99 -23.26 11.59
CA PRO A 41 34.60 -23.45 12.92
C PRO A 41 34.39 -22.22 13.81
N PRO A 42 34.36 -22.37 15.14
CA PRO A 42 34.17 -21.26 16.08
C PRO A 42 35.43 -20.40 16.22
N LEU A 43 35.27 -19.08 16.25
CA LEU A 43 36.33 -18.13 16.64
C LEU A 43 36.39 -18.01 18.16
N ALA A 44 37.60 -18.12 18.72
CA ALA A 44 37.86 -17.98 20.16
C ALA A 44 37.92 -16.50 20.59
N PRO A 45 37.62 -16.18 21.87
CA PRO A 45 37.48 -14.80 22.33
C PRO A 45 38.84 -14.10 22.55
N ALA A 46 38.96 -12.87 22.06
CA ALA A 46 40.02 -11.95 22.49
C ALA A 46 39.71 -11.37 23.87
N SER A 47 40.72 -11.25 24.73
CA SER A 47 40.57 -10.67 26.07
C SER A 47 41.61 -9.58 26.35
N SER A 48 41.19 -8.51 27.01
CA SER A 48 42.04 -7.57 27.76
C SER A 48 41.16 -6.63 28.58
N SER A 49 41.66 -6.18 29.73
CA SER A 49 40.91 -5.42 30.74
C SER A 49 41.30 -3.92 30.75
N PRO A 50 40.46 -3.02 31.33
CA PRO A 50 40.55 -1.58 31.05
C PRO A 50 41.36 -0.77 32.08
N PRO A 51 41.79 0.46 31.72
CA PRO A 51 42.34 1.44 32.67
C PRO A 51 41.30 2.45 33.19
N SER A 52 41.20 2.53 34.53
CA SER A 52 40.93 3.73 35.37
C SER A 52 39.90 4.81 34.95
N VAL A 53 38.88 4.99 35.78
CA VAL A 53 38.05 6.21 35.84
C VAL A 53 38.78 7.36 36.56
N MET A 54 38.61 8.60 36.08
CA MET A 54 38.84 9.83 36.88
C MET A 54 37.59 10.74 36.86
N PRO A 55 37.36 11.56 37.91
CA PRO A 55 36.10 12.29 38.08
C PRO A 55 36.00 13.60 37.27
N PRO A 56 34.79 14.05 36.92
CA PRO A 56 34.58 15.28 36.15
C PRO A 56 34.89 16.55 36.95
N ARG A 57 35.53 17.53 36.31
CA ARG A 57 35.87 18.82 36.93
C ARG A 57 34.64 19.73 37.09
N ARG A 58 34.50 20.29 38.29
CA ARG A 58 33.41 21.17 38.75
C ARG A 58 33.47 22.56 38.06
N TRP A 59 32.60 22.82 37.10
CA TRP A 59 32.41 24.17 36.55
C TRP A 59 31.66 25.07 37.56
N LYS A 60 32.10 26.33 37.71
CA LYS A 60 31.43 27.35 38.52
C LYS A 60 30.58 28.29 37.64
N SER A 61 29.38 28.58 38.10
CA SER A 61 28.63 29.85 37.98
C SER A 61 28.85 30.75 36.74
N GLY A 62 27.78 31.00 35.97
CA GLY A 62 27.30 32.40 36.00
C GLY A 62 27.21 33.26 34.73
N ASP A 63 27.26 32.77 33.48
CA ASP A 63 26.99 33.65 32.30
C ASP A 63 25.93 33.13 31.29
N GLY A 64 25.71 31.81 31.18
CA GLY A 64 24.83 31.24 30.14
C GLY A 64 23.37 31.70 30.14
N ARG A 65 22.81 32.14 31.28
CA ARG A 65 21.38 32.52 31.37
C ARG A 65 21.04 33.89 30.78
N ARG A 66 21.98 34.84 30.72
CA ARG A 66 21.69 36.19 30.18
C ARG A 66 21.57 36.18 28.65
N ARG A 67 22.45 35.43 27.96
CA ARG A 67 22.44 35.34 26.49
C ARG A 67 21.22 34.59 25.94
N PHE A 68 20.75 33.55 26.64
CA PHE A 68 19.57 32.78 26.22
C PHE A 68 18.26 33.59 26.34
N LEU A 69 18.15 34.44 27.37
CA LEU A 69 16.96 35.29 27.56
C LEU A 69 16.88 36.42 26.51
N LEU A 70 18.02 36.95 26.08
CA LEU A 70 18.09 38.01 25.07
C LEU A 70 17.65 37.52 23.68
N LEU A 71 18.06 36.30 23.28
CA LEU A 71 17.61 35.69 22.02
C LEU A 71 16.10 35.41 22.01
N LEU A 72 15.52 35.03 23.16
CA LEU A 72 14.09 34.73 23.26
C LEU A 72 13.22 35.99 23.07
N LEU A 73 13.69 37.14 23.58
CA LEU A 73 12.98 38.41 23.45
C LEU A 73 12.97 38.96 22.02
N LEU A 74 14.08 38.90 21.27
CA LEU A 74 14.10 39.34 19.87
C LEU A 74 13.18 38.52 18.96
N CYS A 75 12.96 37.24 19.28
CA CYS A 75 12.13 36.35 18.46
C CYS A 75 10.62 36.68 18.56
N CYS A 76 10.17 37.33 19.63
CA CYS A 76 8.76 37.67 19.84
C CYS A 76 8.30 38.93 19.10
N CYS A 77 9.21 39.80 18.65
CA CYS A 77 8.86 41.09 18.03
C CYS A 77 8.52 41.04 16.53
N LEU A 78 8.60 39.87 15.88
CA LEU A 78 8.43 39.72 14.41
C LEU A 78 7.11 39.06 13.98
N LEU A 79 6.13 38.87 14.88
CA LEU A 79 4.86 38.20 14.59
C LEU A 79 3.61 39.05 14.90
N ALA A 80 3.73 40.38 14.87
CA ALA A 80 2.70 41.31 15.34
C ALA A 80 2.30 42.42 14.32
N PHE A 81 1.98 42.06 13.08
CA PHE A 81 1.33 42.98 12.12
C PHE A 81 0.29 42.29 11.22
N PRO A 82 -1.02 42.57 11.39
CA PRO A 82 -2.05 42.22 10.43
C PRO A 82 -2.38 43.42 9.53
N CYS A 83 -1.95 43.42 8.26
CA CYS A 83 -2.32 44.46 7.31
C CYS A 83 -3.50 44.01 6.43
N HIS A 84 -4.68 44.60 6.64
CA HIS A 84 -5.78 44.55 5.67
C HIS A 84 -5.52 45.58 4.55
N ALA A 85 -5.68 45.17 3.30
CA ALA A 85 -5.75 46.07 2.16
C ALA A 85 -6.65 45.47 1.08
N GLN A 86 -7.92 45.87 1.06
CA GLN A 86 -8.81 45.64 -0.08
C GLN A 86 -8.62 46.77 -1.09
N LEU A 87 -8.28 46.45 -2.34
CA LEU A 87 -8.42 47.36 -3.47
C LEU A 87 -9.03 46.62 -4.66
N THR A 88 -10.23 47.03 -5.04
CA THR A 88 -10.80 46.75 -6.35
C THR A 88 -10.29 47.78 -7.37
N PRO A 89 -10.31 47.43 -8.66
CA PRO A 89 -10.92 48.34 -9.62
C PRO A 89 -11.96 47.65 -10.53
N THR A 90 -12.82 48.48 -11.12
CA THR A 90 -13.89 48.14 -12.07
C THR A 90 -13.38 48.01 -13.52
N PRO A 91 -14.17 47.48 -14.47
CA PRO A 91 -13.64 46.95 -15.73
C PRO A 91 -13.51 47.99 -16.87
N THR A 92 -12.59 47.72 -17.79
CA THR A 92 -12.48 48.39 -19.09
C THR A 92 -12.15 47.39 -20.20
N THR A 93 -12.85 47.49 -21.34
CA THR A 93 -12.64 46.74 -22.58
C THR A 93 -12.87 47.66 -23.78
N PRO A 94 -12.37 47.32 -24.98
CA PRO A 94 -11.11 46.63 -25.29
C PRO A 94 -10.24 47.43 -26.28
N THR A 95 -8.96 47.07 -26.43
CA THR A 95 -8.16 47.48 -27.60
C THR A 95 -7.60 46.25 -28.31
N ILE A 96 -7.74 46.23 -29.63
CA ILE A 96 -7.27 45.13 -30.47
C ILE A 96 -5.80 45.37 -30.80
N SER A 97 -4.95 44.40 -30.47
CA SER A 97 -3.62 44.27 -31.09
C SER A 97 -3.35 42.80 -31.37
N THR A 98 -3.18 42.46 -32.64
CA THR A 98 -2.89 41.11 -33.09
C THR A 98 -1.44 40.72 -32.80
N ASN A 99 -1.23 39.61 -32.11
CA ASN A 99 -0.14 38.68 -32.42
C ASN A 99 -0.44 37.31 -31.79
N ALA A 100 -0.57 36.29 -32.63
CA ALA A 100 -1.01 34.96 -32.22
C ALA A 100 0.16 33.99 -32.03
N THR A 101 0.63 33.83 -30.81
CA THR A 101 1.34 32.61 -30.40
C THR A 101 0.36 31.69 -29.69
N LEU A 102 -0.18 30.69 -30.40
CA LEU A 102 -0.93 29.60 -29.77
C LEU A 102 0.03 28.78 -28.91
N SER A 103 0.16 29.13 -27.63
CA SER A 103 0.59 28.18 -26.61
C SER A 103 -0.47 27.09 -26.56
N HIS A 104 -0.26 25.99 -27.27
CA HIS A 104 -1.20 24.88 -27.36
C HIS A 104 -1.18 24.13 -26.02
N ARG A 105 -1.82 24.71 -25.00
CA ARG A 105 -1.96 24.16 -23.66
C ARG A 105 -2.92 22.98 -23.73
N SER A 106 -2.40 21.85 -24.21
CA SER A 106 -3.05 20.57 -24.09
C SER A 106 -3.33 20.32 -22.61
N SER A 107 -4.57 20.56 -22.20
CA SER A 107 -5.10 20.07 -20.93
C SER A 107 -5.25 18.56 -21.06
N SER A 108 -4.10 17.86 -21.03
CA SER A 108 -4.02 16.42 -20.92
C SER A 108 -4.77 16.01 -19.67
N HIS A 109 -6.00 15.57 -19.85
CA HIS A 109 -6.79 14.96 -18.80
C HIS A 109 -6.18 13.58 -18.54
N SER A 110 -5.03 13.57 -17.86
CA SER A 110 -4.52 12.37 -17.21
C SER A 110 -5.62 11.91 -16.25
N SER A 111 -6.27 10.80 -16.59
CA SER A 111 -7.20 10.16 -15.69
C SER A 111 -6.41 9.82 -14.42
N THR A 112 -6.81 10.39 -13.28
CA THR A 112 -6.08 10.13 -12.02
C THR A 112 -6.43 8.71 -11.57
N SER A 113 -5.67 7.73 -12.06
CA SER A 113 -5.79 6.29 -11.77
C SER A 113 -5.84 6.01 -10.26
N PHE A 114 -5.12 6.81 -9.47
CA PHE A 114 -5.16 6.79 -8.02
C PHE A 114 -5.56 8.16 -7.43
N VAL A 115 -6.70 8.23 -6.75
CA VAL A 115 -7.18 9.44 -6.04
C VAL A 115 -6.68 9.44 -4.59
N GLY A 116 -5.70 10.29 -4.29
CA GLY A 116 -5.09 10.38 -2.96
C GLY A 116 -4.02 9.31 -2.74
N THR A 117 -4.06 8.61 -1.60
CA THR A 117 -2.99 7.69 -1.15
C THR A 117 -3.49 6.35 -0.60
N TYR A 118 -4.80 6.17 -0.43
CA TYR A 118 -5.42 4.98 0.15
C TYR A 118 -6.40 4.31 -0.83
N GLY A 119 -6.21 3.03 -1.09
CA GLY A 119 -7.14 2.14 -1.79
C GLY A 119 -7.44 0.89 -0.98
N ILE A 120 -8.29 0.00 -1.51
CA ILE A 120 -8.59 -1.29 -0.89
C ILE A 120 -8.65 -2.41 -1.94
N ASN A 121 -8.18 -3.60 -1.59
CA ASN A 121 -8.39 -4.82 -2.34
C ASN A 121 -9.75 -5.42 -1.97
N TYR A 122 -10.67 -5.52 -2.94
CA TYR A 122 -11.94 -6.22 -2.79
C TYR A 122 -11.82 -7.61 -3.41
N GLY A 123 -11.14 -8.49 -2.67
CA GLY A 123 -11.18 -9.94 -2.90
C GLY A 123 -12.57 -10.53 -2.65
N ARG A 124 -12.82 -11.70 -3.23
CA ARG A 124 -14.11 -12.41 -3.27
C ARG A 124 -13.98 -13.94 -3.18
N ILE A 125 -12.89 -14.46 -2.64
CA ILE A 125 -12.71 -15.91 -2.44
C ILE A 125 -13.45 -16.34 -1.15
N ALA A 126 -14.77 -16.22 -1.18
CA ALA A 126 -15.72 -16.46 -0.08
C ALA A 126 -17.15 -16.60 -0.62
N ASP A 127 -18.02 -17.32 0.09
CA ASP A 127 -19.42 -17.55 -0.31
C ASP A 127 -20.46 -16.66 0.41
N ASN A 128 -20.04 -15.91 1.42
CA ASN A 128 -20.92 -15.22 2.38
C ASN A 128 -20.87 -13.68 2.35
N LEU A 129 -20.18 -13.10 1.34
CA LEU A 129 -19.98 -11.65 1.23
C LEU A 129 -21.25 -10.88 0.82
N PRO A 130 -21.34 -9.56 1.09
CA PRO A 130 -22.48 -8.75 0.65
C PRO A 130 -22.58 -8.65 -0.88
N ALA A 131 -23.79 -8.40 -1.38
CA ALA A 131 -24.02 -8.07 -2.78
C ALA A 131 -23.13 -6.87 -3.23
N PRO A 132 -22.61 -6.84 -4.47
CA PRO A 132 -21.70 -5.77 -4.90
C PRO A 132 -22.24 -4.34 -4.77
N THR A 133 -23.56 -4.16 -4.86
CA THR A 133 -24.25 -2.88 -4.61
C THR A 133 -24.11 -2.42 -3.16
N ASP A 134 -24.20 -3.35 -2.20
CA ASP A 134 -23.93 -3.11 -0.79
C ASP A 134 -22.45 -2.87 -0.51
N VAL A 135 -21.56 -3.51 -1.25
CA VAL A 135 -20.12 -3.21 -1.19
C VAL A 135 -19.82 -1.79 -1.68
N VAL A 136 -20.47 -1.32 -2.75
CA VAL A 136 -20.36 0.09 -3.20
C VAL A 136 -20.93 1.06 -2.16
N ARG A 137 -22.02 0.71 -1.46
CA ARG A 137 -22.56 1.46 -0.31
C ARG A 137 -21.55 1.52 0.85
N LEU A 138 -20.93 0.39 1.20
CA LEU A 138 -19.88 0.28 2.24
C LEU A 138 -18.66 1.15 1.91
N LEU A 139 -18.13 1.06 0.69
CA LEU A 139 -16.97 1.83 0.23
C LEU A 139 -17.21 3.34 0.34
N LYS A 140 -18.40 3.80 -0.08
CA LYS A 140 -18.84 5.20 0.06
C LYS A 140 -18.94 5.62 1.54
N LEU A 141 -19.50 4.80 2.43
CA LEU A 141 -19.58 5.06 3.88
C LEU A 141 -18.20 5.10 4.55
N ALA A 142 -17.30 4.21 4.16
CA ALA A 142 -15.91 4.16 4.60
C ALA A 142 -15.03 5.30 4.02
N LYS A 143 -15.55 6.04 3.02
CA LYS A 143 -14.87 7.08 2.24
C LYS A 143 -13.64 6.58 1.46
N ILE A 144 -13.65 5.30 1.08
CA ILE A 144 -12.63 4.71 0.20
C ILE A 144 -12.99 5.05 -1.25
N ARG A 145 -12.01 5.47 -2.05
CA ARG A 145 -12.23 5.91 -3.45
C ARG A 145 -11.55 5.03 -4.51
N ASN A 146 -10.53 4.27 -4.14
CA ASN A 146 -9.78 3.42 -5.06
C ASN A 146 -9.98 1.97 -4.64
N VAL A 147 -10.36 1.12 -5.58
CA VAL A 147 -10.63 -0.31 -5.37
C VAL A 147 -9.86 -1.12 -6.41
N LYS A 148 -9.18 -2.19 -6.00
CA LYS A 148 -8.65 -3.22 -6.89
C LYS A 148 -9.51 -4.49 -6.71
N ILE A 149 -9.86 -5.13 -7.82
CA ILE A 149 -10.47 -6.46 -7.86
C ILE A 149 -9.58 -7.42 -8.67
N TYR A 150 -9.73 -8.72 -8.46
CA TYR A 150 -8.86 -9.77 -9.00
C TYR A 150 -9.42 -10.49 -10.23
N ASP A 151 -10.49 -9.94 -10.80
CA ASP A 151 -11.23 -10.46 -11.94
C ASP A 151 -11.92 -9.29 -12.66
N ALA A 152 -12.92 -9.58 -13.50
CA ALA A 152 -13.84 -8.61 -14.06
C ALA A 152 -15.32 -9.02 -13.94
N ASP A 153 -15.74 -9.53 -12.77
CA ASP A 153 -17.12 -9.96 -12.47
C ASP A 153 -18.15 -8.88 -12.85
N HIS A 154 -18.96 -9.16 -13.88
CA HIS A 154 -19.96 -8.24 -14.44
C HIS A 154 -20.93 -7.69 -13.39
N ARG A 155 -21.26 -8.47 -12.35
CA ARG A 155 -22.15 -8.03 -11.25
C ARG A 155 -21.51 -6.92 -10.42
N VAL A 156 -20.19 -6.95 -10.29
CA VAL A 156 -19.38 -5.91 -9.64
C VAL A 156 -19.21 -4.72 -10.57
N LEU A 157 -18.91 -4.97 -11.85
CA LEU A 157 -18.80 -3.88 -12.84
C LEU A 157 -20.10 -3.09 -12.96
N ASP A 158 -21.26 -3.75 -13.00
CA ASP A 158 -22.58 -3.10 -13.00
C ASP A 158 -22.87 -2.32 -11.71
N ALA A 159 -22.58 -2.91 -10.54
CA ALA A 159 -22.78 -2.23 -9.25
C ALA A 159 -21.90 -0.96 -9.10
N PHE A 160 -20.76 -0.91 -9.80
CA PHE A 160 -19.88 0.26 -9.83
C PHE A 160 -20.33 1.36 -10.82
N ARG A 161 -21.40 1.14 -11.62
CA ARG A 161 -21.92 2.19 -12.53
C ARG A 161 -22.41 3.40 -11.75
N GLY A 162 -22.02 4.61 -12.19
CA GLY A 162 -22.34 5.86 -11.51
C GLY A 162 -21.79 5.97 -10.07
N SER A 163 -20.93 5.05 -9.64
CA SER A 163 -20.44 5.02 -8.26
C SER A 163 -19.50 6.17 -7.92
N ASN A 164 -18.80 6.72 -8.93
CA ASN A 164 -17.67 7.65 -8.82
C ASN A 164 -16.49 7.10 -7.98
N LEU A 165 -16.38 5.78 -7.87
CA LEU A 165 -15.21 5.08 -7.34
C LEU A 165 -14.26 4.73 -8.49
N ASN A 166 -12.95 4.87 -8.27
CA ASN A 166 -11.93 4.32 -9.15
C ASN A 166 -11.88 2.80 -8.95
N LEU A 167 -12.00 2.06 -10.04
CA LEU A 167 -11.87 0.61 -10.08
C LEU A 167 -10.64 0.24 -10.93
N VAL A 168 -9.78 -0.60 -10.37
CA VAL A 168 -8.77 -1.38 -11.09
C VAL A 168 -9.29 -2.81 -11.14
N ILE A 169 -9.30 -3.39 -12.34
CA ILE A 169 -9.72 -4.76 -12.60
C ILE A 169 -8.51 -5.62 -12.96
N ALA A 170 -8.61 -6.94 -12.86
CA ALA A 170 -7.51 -7.83 -13.24
C ALA A 170 -7.89 -8.77 -14.37
N ILE A 171 -6.90 -9.09 -15.20
CA ILE A 171 -6.88 -10.27 -16.06
C ILE A 171 -6.23 -11.38 -15.21
N PRO A 172 -6.98 -12.44 -14.82
CA PRO A 172 -6.43 -13.52 -13.99
C PRO A 172 -5.28 -14.29 -14.67
N ASN A 173 -4.46 -14.95 -13.85
CA ASN A 173 -3.22 -15.61 -14.29
C ASN A 173 -3.47 -16.71 -15.36
N GLU A 174 -4.60 -17.41 -15.28
CA GLU A 174 -4.99 -18.46 -16.21
C GLU A 174 -5.20 -17.98 -17.67
N PHE A 175 -5.50 -16.69 -17.89
CA PHE A 175 -5.66 -16.12 -19.24
C PHE A 175 -4.34 -15.80 -19.93
N LEU A 176 -3.21 -15.74 -19.20
CA LEU A 176 -1.96 -15.17 -19.71
C LEU A 176 -1.39 -15.97 -20.89
N LYS A 177 -1.42 -17.31 -20.81
CA LYS A 177 -0.91 -18.21 -21.86
C LYS A 177 -1.70 -18.04 -23.16
N ASP A 178 -3.03 -18.00 -23.08
CA ASP A 178 -3.93 -17.75 -24.23
C ASP A 178 -3.78 -16.34 -24.82
N MET A 179 -3.72 -15.31 -23.97
CA MET A 179 -3.57 -13.92 -24.42
C MET A 179 -2.20 -13.62 -25.01
N ALA A 180 -1.13 -14.28 -24.55
CA ALA A 180 0.19 -14.18 -25.15
C ALA A 180 0.24 -14.85 -26.53
N ALA A 181 -0.36 -16.03 -26.66
CA ALA A 181 -0.39 -16.80 -27.90
C ALA A 181 -1.33 -16.22 -28.97
N ASN A 182 -2.42 -15.55 -28.59
CA ASN A 182 -3.39 -14.98 -29.51
C ASN A 182 -3.85 -13.56 -29.09
N PRO A 183 -3.43 -12.50 -29.81
CA PRO A 183 -3.89 -11.13 -29.56
C PRO A 183 -5.42 -10.93 -29.64
N SER A 184 -6.17 -11.78 -30.35
CA SER A 184 -7.63 -11.69 -30.35
C SER A 184 -8.19 -11.84 -28.95
N LYS A 185 -7.63 -12.72 -28.12
CA LYS A 185 -8.12 -12.97 -26.75
C LYS A 185 -8.04 -11.73 -25.85
N ALA A 186 -7.03 -10.88 -26.06
CA ALA A 186 -6.92 -9.61 -25.36
C ALA A 186 -7.99 -8.60 -25.84
N MET A 187 -8.25 -8.54 -27.15
CA MET A 187 -9.32 -7.72 -27.73
C MET A 187 -10.72 -8.18 -27.30
N ASP A 188 -10.99 -9.48 -27.41
CA ASP A 188 -12.24 -10.14 -26.99
C ASP A 188 -12.54 -9.82 -25.52
N TRP A 189 -11.54 -9.95 -24.63
CA TRP A 189 -11.68 -9.65 -23.21
C TRP A 189 -11.96 -8.18 -22.92
N LEU A 190 -11.34 -7.22 -23.63
CA LEU A 190 -11.66 -5.79 -23.47
C LEU A 190 -13.05 -5.45 -24.00
N ASN A 191 -13.49 -6.09 -25.08
CA ASN A 191 -14.82 -5.91 -25.66
C ASN A 191 -15.94 -6.42 -24.75
N GLU A 192 -15.69 -7.49 -24.00
CA GLU A 192 -16.63 -8.04 -23.01
C GLU A 192 -16.56 -7.29 -21.67
N ASN A 193 -15.36 -7.02 -21.15
CA ASN A 193 -15.16 -6.65 -19.74
C ASN A 193 -14.83 -5.17 -19.50
N VAL A 194 -14.57 -4.39 -20.56
CA VAL A 194 -14.22 -2.95 -20.43
C VAL A 194 -15.17 -2.05 -21.22
N GLN A 195 -15.35 -2.29 -22.52
CA GLN A 195 -16.21 -1.45 -23.37
C GLN A 195 -17.66 -1.29 -22.87
N PRO A 196 -18.36 -2.33 -22.33
CA PRO A 196 -19.74 -2.20 -21.89
C PRO A 196 -19.90 -1.42 -20.57
N TYR A 197 -18.79 -1.10 -19.90
CA TYR A 197 -18.76 -0.57 -18.55
C TYR A 197 -18.09 0.81 -18.48
N HIS A 198 -16.94 1.00 -19.12
CA HIS A 198 -16.24 2.29 -19.18
C HIS A 198 -17.02 3.30 -20.07
N PRO A 199 -17.15 4.60 -19.69
CA PRO A 199 -16.68 5.22 -18.45
C PRO A 199 -17.73 5.17 -17.32
N SER A 200 -18.91 4.57 -17.55
CA SER A 200 -20.04 4.57 -16.59
C SER A 200 -19.67 3.94 -15.23
N SER A 201 -18.89 2.86 -15.27
CA SER A 201 -18.07 2.37 -14.16
C SER A 201 -16.65 2.88 -14.39
N ARG A 202 -16.06 3.52 -13.38
CA ARG A 202 -14.74 4.19 -13.50
C ARG A 202 -13.59 3.19 -13.44
N ILE A 203 -13.54 2.29 -14.44
CA ILE A 203 -12.36 1.48 -14.75
C ILE A 203 -11.25 2.46 -15.15
N VAL A 204 -10.20 2.52 -14.33
CA VAL A 204 -9.05 3.44 -14.49
C VAL A 204 -7.71 2.70 -14.55
N GLY A 205 -7.72 1.37 -14.45
CA GLY A 205 -6.54 0.55 -14.62
C GLY A 205 -6.86 -0.93 -14.78
N ILE A 206 -5.93 -1.66 -15.39
CA ILE A 206 -5.98 -3.11 -15.59
C ILE A 206 -4.66 -3.70 -15.09
N THR A 207 -4.73 -4.74 -14.27
CA THR A 207 -3.57 -5.54 -13.86
C THR A 207 -3.53 -6.85 -14.64
N VAL A 208 -2.46 -7.06 -15.40
CA VAL A 208 -2.23 -8.30 -16.18
C VAL A 208 -1.57 -9.33 -15.27
N GLY A 209 -2.35 -10.26 -14.76
CA GLY A 209 -1.93 -11.20 -13.72
C GLY A 209 -1.70 -10.56 -12.35
N ASN A 210 -1.25 -11.39 -11.39
CA ASN A 210 -0.84 -11.00 -10.04
C ASN A 210 0.30 -11.94 -9.58
N GLU A 211 1.42 -11.38 -9.14
CA GLU A 211 2.61 -12.05 -8.59
C GLU A 211 3.29 -13.11 -9.48
N VAL A 212 2.98 -13.12 -10.78
CA VAL A 212 3.39 -14.16 -11.76
C VAL A 212 4.87 -14.54 -11.67
N LEU A 213 5.78 -13.55 -11.68
CA LEU A 213 7.24 -13.77 -11.64
C LEU A 213 7.76 -14.24 -10.26
N GLY A 214 6.94 -14.21 -9.22
CA GLY A 214 7.22 -14.81 -7.91
C GLY A 214 6.56 -16.18 -7.69
N GLY A 215 5.59 -16.58 -8.53
CA GLY A 215 4.76 -17.77 -8.33
C GLY A 215 5.34 -19.11 -8.80
N GLY A 216 6.43 -19.11 -9.57
CA GLY A 216 7.17 -20.32 -9.94
C GLY A 216 6.67 -21.13 -11.15
N ASP A 217 5.53 -20.78 -11.78
CA ASP A 217 5.14 -21.33 -13.09
C ASP A 217 5.93 -20.61 -14.20
N ALA A 218 6.99 -21.26 -14.69
CA ALA A 218 7.84 -20.73 -15.75
C ALA A 218 7.05 -20.36 -17.02
N GLY A 219 6.04 -21.15 -17.39
CA GLY A 219 5.21 -20.87 -18.56
C GLY A 219 4.25 -19.68 -18.37
N LEU A 220 3.93 -19.29 -17.13
CA LEU A 220 3.23 -18.02 -16.87
C LEU A 220 4.20 -16.83 -16.92
N ALA A 221 5.44 -17.02 -16.45
CA ALA A 221 6.49 -16.00 -16.57
C ALA A 221 6.84 -15.71 -18.04
N GLU A 222 6.99 -16.74 -18.87
CA GLU A 222 7.18 -16.64 -20.33
C GLU A 222 6.02 -15.91 -21.00
N ALA A 223 4.78 -16.24 -20.65
CA ALA A 223 3.59 -15.64 -21.25
C ALA A 223 3.38 -14.15 -20.87
N LEU A 224 3.82 -13.72 -19.69
CA LEU A 224 3.48 -12.42 -19.12
C LEU A 224 3.81 -11.23 -20.04
N VAL A 225 5.00 -11.24 -20.67
CA VAL A 225 5.45 -10.14 -21.53
C VAL A 225 4.55 -10.01 -22.78
N GLY A 226 4.21 -11.14 -23.41
CA GLY A 226 3.31 -11.18 -24.56
C GLY A 226 1.89 -10.77 -24.21
N ALA A 227 1.36 -11.26 -23.07
CA ALA A 227 0.04 -10.88 -22.58
C ALA A 227 -0.07 -9.36 -22.30
N VAL A 228 0.94 -8.76 -21.64
CA VAL A 228 0.97 -7.31 -21.39
C VAL A 228 0.99 -6.52 -22.71
N SER A 229 1.81 -6.92 -23.69
CA SER A 229 1.85 -6.24 -24.99
C SER A 229 0.53 -6.33 -25.74
N ASN A 230 -0.08 -7.53 -25.81
CA ASN A 230 -1.31 -7.75 -26.55
C ASN A 230 -2.51 -7.01 -25.93
N VAL A 231 -2.58 -6.92 -24.59
CA VAL A 231 -3.61 -6.13 -23.88
C VAL A 231 -3.40 -4.63 -24.10
N HIS A 232 -2.15 -4.15 -24.10
CA HIS A 232 -1.84 -2.75 -24.41
C HIS A 232 -2.22 -2.36 -25.84
N ASP A 233 -1.88 -3.17 -26.83
CA ASP A 233 -2.18 -2.83 -28.22
C ASP A 233 -3.68 -2.95 -28.52
N ALA A 234 -4.39 -3.87 -27.85
CA ALA A 234 -5.85 -3.88 -27.85
C ALA A 234 -6.46 -2.62 -27.20
N LEU A 235 -5.94 -2.15 -26.05
CA LEU A 235 -6.34 -0.86 -25.45
C LEU A 235 -6.11 0.32 -26.41
N ARG A 236 -4.98 0.33 -27.14
CA ARG A 236 -4.67 1.36 -28.15
C ARG A 236 -5.60 1.32 -29.36
N MET A 237 -5.95 0.13 -29.85
CA MET A 237 -6.95 -0.04 -30.92
C MET A 237 -8.31 0.51 -30.50
N LEU A 238 -8.68 0.33 -29.23
CA LEU A 238 -9.90 0.89 -28.62
C LEU A 238 -9.75 2.36 -28.16
N ARG A 239 -8.55 2.95 -28.28
CA ARG A 239 -8.20 4.33 -27.83
C ARG A 239 -8.34 4.57 -26.32
N LEU A 240 -8.30 3.49 -25.53
CA LEU A 240 -8.41 3.51 -24.06
C LEU A 240 -7.04 3.62 -23.36
N ASP A 241 -5.93 3.62 -24.11
CA ASP A 241 -4.54 3.72 -23.63
C ASP A 241 -4.20 5.03 -22.88
N ARG A 242 -5.12 5.99 -22.86
CA ARG A 242 -4.98 7.29 -22.17
C ARG A 242 -5.85 7.43 -20.93
N ASP A 243 -6.86 6.59 -20.80
CA ASP A 243 -7.83 6.63 -19.70
C ASP A 243 -7.62 5.49 -18.69
N ILE A 244 -6.96 4.39 -19.10
CA ILE A 244 -6.78 3.16 -18.31
C ILE A 244 -5.29 2.82 -18.14
N GLU A 245 -4.81 2.82 -16.89
CA GLU A 245 -3.43 2.47 -16.51
C GLU A 245 -3.20 0.94 -16.58
N LEU A 246 -2.40 0.45 -17.53
CA LEU A 246 -2.01 -0.97 -17.62
C LEU A 246 -0.75 -1.26 -16.80
N SER A 247 -0.78 -2.30 -15.97
CA SER A 247 0.33 -2.71 -15.09
C SER A 247 0.36 -4.22 -14.82
N THR A 248 1.36 -4.72 -14.10
CA THR A 248 1.34 -6.04 -13.46
C THR A 248 1.89 -5.95 -12.02
N PRO A 249 1.20 -6.46 -10.99
CA PRO A 249 1.70 -6.52 -9.61
C PRO A 249 2.72 -7.63 -9.39
N HIS A 250 3.84 -7.30 -8.74
CA HIS A 250 4.90 -8.24 -8.35
C HIS A 250 4.93 -8.43 -6.82
N SER A 251 5.18 -9.65 -6.33
CA SER A 251 5.63 -9.85 -4.95
C SER A 251 7.10 -9.49 -4.80
N GLU A 252 7.56 -9.23 -3.57
CA GLU A 252 8.98 -9.01 -3.26
C GLU A 252 9.88 -10.20 -3.62
N ALA A 253 9.31 -11.37 -3.94
CA ALA A 253 10.01 -12.52 -4.48
C ALA A 253 10.69 -12.28 -5.84
N VAL A 254 10.46 -11.14 -6.50
CA VAL A 254 11.25 -10.73 -7.69
C VAL A 254 12.63 -10.16 -7.36
N PHE A 255 12.90 -9.82 -6.09
CA PHE A 255 14.18 -9.31 -5.62
C PHE A 255 15.12 -10.44 -5.19
N ALA A 256 16.43 -10.28 -5.44
CA ALA A 256 17.45 -11.21 -4.95
C ALA A 256 17.71 -11.02 -3.45
N ASN A 257 17.61 -9.78 -2.98
CA ASN A 257 17.77 -9.34 -1.61
C ASN A 257 17.04 -8.00 -1.44
N SER A 258 16.55 -7.69 -0.23
CA SER A 258 15.87 -6.42 0.08
C SER A 258 16.45 -5.69 1.31
N TYR A 259 17.48 -6.25 1.95
CA TYR A 259 18.16 -5.67 3.11
C TYR A 259 19.68 -5.57 2.87
N PRO A 260 20.32 -4.44 3.21
CA PRO A 260 19.69 -3.14 3.45
C PRO A 260 19.05 -2.60 2.16
N PRO A 261 18.08 -1.65 2.22
CA PRO A 261 17.31 -1.24 1.04
C PRO A 261 18.16 -0.83 -0.17
N SER A 262 19.28 -0.11 0.03
CA SER A 262 20.16 0.35 -1.06
C SER A 262 21.02 -0.73 -1.72
N ALA A 263 20.97 -1.96 -1.22
CA ALA A 263 21.56 -3.13 -1.85
C ALA A 263 20.55 -3.92 -2.71
N CYS A 264 19.26 -3.56 -2.69
CA CYS A 264 18.21 -4.31 -3.36
C CYS A 264 18.37 -4.32 -4.88
N VAL A 265 18.31 -5.51 -5.48
CA VAL A 265 18.28 -5.73 -6.93
C VAL A 265 17.25 -6.81 -7.27
N PHE A 266 16.78 -6.80 -8.52
CA PHE A 266 16.00 -7.92 -9.07
C PHE A 266 16.86 -9.18 -9.22
N LYS A 267 16.23 -10.36 -9.25
CA LYS A 267 16.95 -11.62 -9.55
C LYS A 267 17.33 -11.70 -11.03
N ASP A 268 18.56 -12.11 -11.32
CA ASP A 268 19.09 -12.18 -12.69
C ASP A 268 18.32 -13.14 -13.61
N ASP A 269 17.80 -14.25 -13.08
CA ASP A 269 16.98 -15.22 -13.80
C ASP A 269 15.62 -14.65 -14.24
N LEU A 270 15.06 -13.72 -13.45
CA LEU A 270 13.82 -13.02 -13.78
C LEU A 270 14.04 -11.79 -14.68
N MET A 271 15.28 -11.31 -14.84
CA MET A 271 15.57 -10.10 -15.63
C MET A 271 15.26 -10.24 -17.13
N VAL A 272 15.16 -11.46 -17.66
CA VAL A 272 14.68 -11.73 -19.02
C VAL A 272 13.22 -11.32 -19.22
N TYR A 273 12.38 -11.39 -18.18
CA TYR A 273 10.98 -10.96 -18.19
C TYR A 273 10.81 -9.54 -17.66
N LEU A 274 11.54 -9.20 -16.58
CA LEU A 274 11.45 -7.88 -15.94
C LEU A 274 11.97 -6.76 -16.84
N ARG A 275 13.10 -6.93 -17.55
CA ARG A 275 13.65 -5.84 -18.38
C ARG A 275 12.66 -5.39 -19.46
N PRO A 276 12.04 -6.27 -20.29
CA PRO A 276 10.97 -5.89 -21.22
C PRO A 276 9.76 -5.21 -20.56
N LEU A 277 9.32 -5.68 -19.39
CA LEU A 277 8.18 -5.09 -18.68
C LEU A 277 8.50 -3.68 -18.16
N LEU A 278 9.68 -3.48 -17.59
CA LEU A 278 10.15 -2.17 -17.12
C LEU A 278 10.38 -1.21 -18.30
N ASP A 279 10.93 -1.70 -19.41
CA ASP A 279 11.05 -0.97 -20.67
C ASP A 279 9.67 -0.48 -21.17
N PHE A 280 8.66 -1.34 -21.06
CA PHE A 280 7.28 -1.04 -21.44
C PHE A 280 6.62 -0.02 -20.48
N PHE A 281 6.64 -0.27 -19.17
CA PHE A 281 6.05 0.63 -18.17
C PHE A 281 6.73 2.01 -18.15
N SER A 282 8.04 2.07 -18.40
CA SER A 282 8.77 3.33 -18.56
C SER A 282 8.31 4.14 -19.78
N LYS A 283 7.88 3.48 -20.86
CA LYS A 283 7.39 4.15 -22.09
C LYS A 283 5.92 4.57 -21.99
N THR A 284 5.10 3.83 -21.24
CA THR A 284 3.70 4.18 -20.99
C THR A 284 3.50 5.13 -19.80
N GLY A 285 4.52 5.28 -18.94
CA GLY A 285 4.44 6.05 -17.70
C GLY A 285 3.74 5.31 -16.55
N ALA A 286 3.57 4.00 -16.68
CA ALA A 286 2.94 3.16 -15.67
C ALA A 286 3.87 2.96 -14.44
N PRO A 287 3.31 2.83 -13.21
CA PRO A 287 4.09 2.51 -12.02
C PRO A 287 4.55 1.05 -12.01
N PHE A 288 5.68 0.80 -11.34
CA PHE A 288 5.99 -0.51 -10.79
C PHE A 288 5.07 -0.78 -9.60
N TYR A 289 4.26 -1.84 -9.67
CA TYR A 289 3.38 -2.25 -8.57
C TYR A 289 4.01 -3.40 -7.78
N VAL A 290 4.18 -3.20 -6.47
CA VAL A 290 4.70 -4.21 -5.54
C VAL A 290 3.67 -4.59 -4.48
N ASN A 291 3.62 -5.86 -4.11
CA ASN A 291 2.87 -6.39 -2.98
C ASN A 291 3.80 -6.44 -1.77
N ALA A 292 3.73 -5.40 -0.93
CA ALA A 292 4.68 -5.12 0.14
C ALA A 292 4.09 -5.44 1.52
N TYR A 293 4.52 -6.54 2.13
CA TYR A 293 3.95 -7.07 3.36
C TYR A 293 4.98 -7.14 4.50
N PRO A 294 5.09 -6.10 5.36
CA PRO A 294 5.85 -6.17 6.61
C PRO A 294 5.43 -7.31 7.53
N PHE A 295 4.16 -7.73 7.44
CA PHE A 295 3.64 -8.88 8.16
C PHE A 295 4.34 -10.19 7.74
N LEU A 296 4.45 -10.47 6.43
CA LEU A 296 5.05 -11.71 5.94
C LEU A 296 6.55 -11.77 6.22
N ALA A 297 7.24 -10.63 6.15
CA ALA A 297 8.64 -10.52 6.57
C ALA A 297 8.81 -10.80 8.07
N TYR A 298 8.03 -10.14 8.94
CA TYR A 298 8.07 -10.43 10.38
C TYR A 298 7.69 -11.88 10.71
N MET A 299 6.75 -12.47 9.97
CA MET A 299 6.31 -13.85 10.18
C MET A 299 7.39 -14.88 9.79
N SER A 300 8.25 -14.57 8.82
CA SER A 300 9.35 -15.46 8.40
C SER A 300 10.60 -15.37 9.28
N ASP A 301 10.90 -14.20 9.87
CA ASP A 301 11.96 -14.05 10.88
C ASP A 301 11.54 -13.19 12.09
N PRO A 302 10.68 -13.72 12.99
CA PRO A 302 10.28 -13.04 14.22
C PRO A 302 11.38 -13.01 15.29
N SER A 303 12.53 -13.66 15.01
CA SER A 303 13.72 -13.72 15.88
C SER A 303 14.59 -12.47 15.75
N HIS A 304 14.74 -11.94 14.54
CA HIS A 304 15.62 -10.80 14.27
C HIS A 304 14.88 -9.51 13.86
N ILE A 305 13.64 -9.61 13.39
CA ILE A 305 12.83 -8.43 13.02
C ILE A 305 12.08 -7.90 14.24
N ASP A 306 12.35 -6.66 14.65
CA ASP A 306 11.54 -6.00 15.68
C ASP A 306 10.10 -5.78 15.18
N ILE A 307 9.14 -6.38 15.87
CA ILE A 307 7.71 -6.22 15.56
C ILE A 307 7.26 -4.74 15.59
N ASN A 308 7.94 -3.88 16.34
CA ASN A 308 7.62 -2.45 16.41
C ASN A 308 8.03 -1.73 15.11
N TYR A 309 9.13 -2.12 14.48
CA TYR A 309 9.57 -1.66 13.16
C TYR A 309 8.59 -2.10 12.06
N ALA A 310 8.10 -3.34 12.13
CA ALA A 310 7.05 -3.85 11.22
C ALA A 310 5.68 -3.18 11.44
N LEU A 311 5.39 -2.68 12.65
CA LEU A 311 4.10 -2.08 13.04
C LEU A 311 4.06 -0.53 13.08
N PHE A 312 5.09 0.17 12.59
CA PHE A 312 5.24 1.63 12.71
C PHE A 312 5.10 2.15 14.17
N ARG A 313 5.59 1.39 15.14
CA ARG A 313 5.67 1.80 16.56
C ARG A 313 7.06 2.38 16.85
N PRO A 314 7.26 3.17 17.93
CA PRO A 314 8.59 3.64 18.32
C PRO A 314 9.56 2.46 18.49
N ASN A 315 10.66 2.51 17.76
CA ASN A 315 11.74 1.52 17.71
C ASN A 315 13.04 2.22 17.31
N SER A 316 14.17 1.50 17.28
CA SER A 316 15.47 2.07 16.89
C SER A 316 15.59 2.40 15.39
N GLY A 317 14.73 1.81 14.55
CA GLY A 317 14.82 1.79 13.10
C GLY A 317 16.03 1.01 12.59
N ILE A 318 16.25 1.09 11.28
CA ILE A 318 17.52 0.67 10.66
C ILE A 318 18.19 1.89 10.02
N VAL A 319 19.52 1.90 9.99
CA VAL A 319 20.31 2.82 9.16
C VAL A 319 20.86 2.02 7.99
N ASP A 320 20.55 2.46 6.77
CA ASP A 320 21.15 1.91 5.57
C ASP A 320 22.64 2.34 5.48
N PRO A 321 23.60 1.40 5.42
CA PRO A 321 25.02 1.73 5.59
C PRO A 321 25.68 2.38 4.37
N LYS A 322 25.03 2.37 3.20
CA LYS A 322 25.56 2.92 1.93
C LYS A 322 25.00 4.32 1.66
N THR A 323 23.78 4.61 2.12
CA THR A 323 23.08 5.89 1.91
C THR A 323 22.93 6.73 3.17
N ASN A 324 23.20 6.14 4.35
CA ASN A 324 22.98 6.74 5.67
C ASN A 324 21.52 7.19 5.91
N LEU A 325 20.56 6.61 5.17
CA LEU A 325 19.13 6.83 5.38
C LEU A 325 18.64 6.03 6.59
N HIS A 326 17.89 6.68 7.47
CA HIS A 326 17.22 6.04 8.59
C HIS A 326 15.77 5.70 8.22
N TYR A 327 15.35 4.48 8.54
CA TYR A 327 13.99 3.99 8.35
C TYR A 327 13.41 3.65 9.72
N ASP A 328 12.34 4.34 10.12
CA ASP A 328 11.64 4.06 11.39
C ASP A 328 10.55 2.97 11.24
N ASN A 329 10.30 2.50 10.02
CA ASN A 329 9.32 1.46 9.71
C ASN A 329 9.70 0.62 8.48
N MET A 330 9.28 -0.65 8.49
CA MET A 330 9.60 -1.62 7.43
C MET A 330 8.91 -1.32 6.08
N PHE A 331 7.71 -0.73 6.09
CA PHE A 331 6.95 -0.44 4.87
C PHE A 331 7.74 0.50 3.94
N GLU A 332 8.26 1.62 4.47
CA GLU A 332 9.07 2.54 3.67
C GLU A 332 10.37 1.90 3.17
N ALA A 333 10.99 1.03 3.96
CA ALA A 333 12.18 0.29 3.54
C ALA A 333 11.89 -0.70 2.40
N GLN A 334 10.71 -1.33 2.37
CA GLN A 334 10.27 -2.17 1.26
C GLN A 334 9.96 -1.37 -0.02
N LEU A 335 9.33 -0.20 0.09
CA LEU A 335 9.16 0.71 -1.05
C LEU A 335 10.50 1.20 -1.61
N ASP A 336 11.44 1.56 -0.73
CA ASP A 336 12.75 2.05 -1.16
C ASP A 336 13.64 0.94 -1.70
N ALA A 337 13.57 -0.29 -1.17
CA ALA A 337 14.18 -1.47 -1.79
C ALA A 337 13.70 -1.64 -3.25
N ALA A 338 12.40 -1.48 -3.51
CA ALA A 338 11.88 -1.48 -4.88
C ALA A 338 12.42 -0.31 -5.73
N TYR A 339 12.53 0.90 -5.18
CA TYR A 339 13.16 2.04 -5.88
C TYR A 339 14.64 1.81 -6.20
N PHE A 340 15.40 1.18 -5.30
CA PHE A 340 16.82 0.85 -5.53
C PHE A 340 16.99 -0.26 -6.58
N ALA A 341 16.14 -1.29 -6.58
CA ALA A 341 16.15 -2.33 -7.62
C ALA A 341 15.81 -1.76 -9.01
N LEU A 342 14.83 -0.86 -9.08
CA LEU A 342 14.50 -0.12 -10.32
C LEU A 342 15.68 0.73 -10.79
N GLU A 343 16.33 1.46 -9.88
CA GLU A 343 17.49 2.29 -10.20
C GLU A 343 18.69 1.46 -10.69
N ALA A 344 19.00 0.34 -10.03
CA ALA A 344 20.03 -0.60 -10.46
C ALA A 344 19.72 -1.24 -11.82
N ALA A 345 18.45 -1.45 -12.16
CA ALA A 345 18.03 -1.95 -13.48
C ALA A 345 18.06 -0.89 -14.60
N GLY A 346 18.20 0.40 -14.26
CA GLY A 346 18.25 1.54 -15.19
C GLY A 346 17.00 2.45 -15.21
N TYR A 347 16.09 2.31 -14.24
CA TYR A 347 14.78 2.96 -14.20
C TYR A 347 14.56 3.90 -12.98
N PRO A 348 15.51 4.78 -12.59
CA PRO A 348 15.43 5.59 -11.36
C PRO A 348 14.20 6.50 -11.28
N GLY A 349 13.61 6.86 -12.42
CA GLY A 349 12.46 7.74 -12.55
C GLY A 349 11.09 7.07 -12.40
N MET A 350 10.98 5.74 -12.40
CA MET A 350 9.70 5.02 -12.34
C MET A 350 9.01 5.18 -10.98
N GLU A 351 7.68 5.32 -10.94
CA GLU A 351 6.92 5.38 -9.69
C GLU A 351 6.78 3.97 -9.07
N VAL A 352 7.02 3.81 -7.78
CA VAL A 352 6.60 2.60 -7.03
C VAL A 352 5.25 2.85 -6.37
N ARG A 353 4.30 1.95 -6.57
CA ARG A 353 3.02 1.89 -5.84
C ARG A 353 2.83 0.53 -5.21
N VAL A 354 2.09 0.50 -4.10
CA VAL A 354 1.78 -0.74 -3.42
C VAL A 354 0.43 -1.28 -3.90
N ALA A 355 0.44 -2.40 -4.62
CA ALA A 355 -0.77 -3.08 -5.07
C ALA A 355 -1.44 -3.88 -3.96
N GLU A 356 -0.69 -4.34 -2.96
CA GLU A 356 -1.21 -5.02 -1.78
C GLU A 356 -0.32 -4.80 -0.56
N THR A 357 -0.94 -4.58 0.60
CA THR A 357 -0.27 -4.60 1.89
C THR A 357 -1.29 -4.78 3.01
N GLY A 358 -0.99 -5.58 4.02
CA GLY A 358 -1.94 -5.92 5.08
C GLY A 358 -1.27 -6.61 6.27
N TRP A 359 -2.09 -6.96 7.26
CA TRP A 359 -1.68 -7.71 8.44
C TRP A 359 -2.85 -8.53 8.97
N ALA A 360 -2.69 -9.85 9.07
CA ALA A 360 -3.76 -10.76 9.43
C ALA A 360 -4.17 -10.68 10.91
N SER A 361 -5.47 -10.74 11.18
CA SER A 361 -6.06 -10.56 12.50
C SER A 361 -6.17 -11.83 13.35
N ALA A 362 -5.90 -13.00 12.75
CA ALA A 362 -5.74 -14.30 13.41
C ALA A 362 -4.90 -15.23 12.50
N GLY A 363 -4.40 -16.31 13.07
CA GLY A 363 -3.61 -17.36 12.41
C GLY A 363 -3.35 -18.51 13.38
N ASP A 364 -2.75 -19.59 12.90
CA ASP A 364 -2.31 -20.73 13.70
C ASP A 364 -1.06 -20.41 14.52
N ALA A 365 -0.70 -21.28 15.48
CA ALA A 365 0.38 -21.04 16.44
C ALA A 365 1.78 -20.82 15.82
N THR A 366 1.96 -21.20 14.55
CA THR A 366 3.19 -21.00 13.76
C THR A 366 3.24 -19.66 13.02
N GLU A 367 2.13 -18.94 12.90
CA GLU A 367 2.05 -17.69 12.11
C GLU A 367 2.35 -16.48 12.99
N ALA A 368 3.63 -16.29 13.28
CA ALA A 368 4.14 -15.30 14.21
C ALA A 368 3.60 -13.89 13.93
N GLY A 369 2.97 -13.28 14.95
CA GLY A 369 2.43 -11.92 14.87
C GLY A 369 1.00 -11.80 14.35
N ALA A 370 0.37 -12.88 13.87
CA ALA A 370 -1.02 -12.91 13.40
C ALA A 370 -2.03 -12.75 14.55
N ASN A 371 -2.44 -11.52 14.86
CA ASN A 371 -3.47 -11.25 15.85
C ASN A 371 -4.12 -9.87 15.67
N MET A 372 -5.33 -9.72 16.21
CA MET A 372 -6.15 -8.51 16.09
C MET A 372 -5.48 -7.25 16.64
N ALA A 373 -4.65 -7.33 17.68
CA ALA A 373 -3.97 -6.16 18.23
C ALA A 373 -2.89 -5.62 17.28
N ASN A 374 -2.15 -6.52 16.63
CA ASN A 374 -1.17 -6.17 15.59
C ASN A 374 -1.87 -5.72 14.31
N ALA A 375 -2.90 -6.43 13.84
CA ALA A 375 -3.67 -6.07 12.65
C ALA A 375 -4.32 -4.68 12.77
N VAL A 376 -4.90 -4.33 13.92
CA VAL A 376 -5.41 -2.98 14.20
C VAL A 376 -4.27 -1.96 14.30
N THR A 377 -3.11 -2.33 14.83
CA THR A 377 -1.94 -1.42 14.89
C THR A 377 -1.46 -1.09 13.47
N TYR A 378 -1.14 -2.12 12.67
CA TYR A 378 -0.59 -1.99 11.33
C TYR A 378 -1.48 -1.15 10.43
N ASN A 379 -2.72 -1.59 10.19
CA ASN A 379 -3.63 -0.95 9.25
C ASN A 379 -3.99 0.49 9.67
N LYS A 380 -4.04 0.78 10.99
CA LYS A 380 -4.28 2.14 11.50
C LYS A 380 -3.07 3.05 11.32
N ASN A 381 -1.86 2.54 11.56
CA ASN A 381 -0.63 3.31 11.41
C ASN A 381 -0.29 3.54 9.93
N LEU A 382 -0.45 2.53 9.07
CA LEU A 382 -0.36 2.65 7.61
C LEU A 382 -1.37 3.69 7.11
N ARG A 383 -2.64 3.62 7.51
CA ARG A 383 -3.67 4.62 7.13
C ARG A 383 -3.26 6.04 7.57
N LYS A 384 -2.72 6.21 8.78
CA LYS A 384 -2.17 7.49 9.25
C LYS A 384 -0.98 7.94 8.37
N ARG A 385 -0.06 7.03 8.05
CA ARG A 385 1.16 7.31 7.28
C ARG A 385 0.85 7.73 5.83
N LEU A 386 -0.09 7.06 5.18
CA LEU A 386 -0.59 7.43 3.85
C LEU A 386 -1.34 8.78 3.88
N PHE A 387 -2.06 9.08 4.97
CA PHE A 387 -2.75 10.37 5.12
C PHE A 387 -1.79 11.57 5.27
N LEU A 388 -0.56 11.37 5.73
CA LEU A 388 0.47 12.42 5.78
C LEU A 388 0.93 12.90 4.39
N ARG A 389 0.63 12.15 3.31
CA ARG A 389 1.01 12.45 1.92
C ARG A 389 2.51 12.78 1.73
N LYS A 390 3.40 12.09 2.45
CA LYS A 390 4.85 12.14 2.23
C LYS A 390 5.32 10.92 1.44
N GLY A 391 6.37 11.07 0.65
CA GLY A 391 7.17 9.95 0.16
C GLY A 391 8.08 9.35 1.23
N THR A 392 8.90 8.39 0.84
CA THR A 392 9.80 7.57 1.69
C THR A 392 11.13 8.28 2.01
N PRO A 393 12.04 7.71 2.83
CA PRO A 393 13.37 8.28 3.04
C PRO A 393 14.20 8.50 1.75
N TYR A 394 14.16 7.58 0.79
CA TYR A 394 14.91 7.70 -0.48
C TYR A 394 14.18 8.49 -1.56
N ARG A 395 12.84 8.55 -1.51
CA ARG A 395 11.99 9.30 -2.45
C ARG A 395 10.97 10.18 -1.69
N PRO A 396 11.42 11.19 -0.91
CA PRO A 396 10.55 11.96 -0.01
C PRO A 396 9.51 12.83 -0.73
N ASP A 397 9.78 13.17 -1.99
CA ASP A 397 8.89 13.85 -2.94
C ASP A 397 7.78 12.94 -3.49
N ARG A 398 8.03 11.62 -3.61
CA ARG A 398 7.12 10.65 -4.22
C ARG A 398 6.11 10.10 -3.23
N VAL A 399 5.00 10.83 -3.10
CA VAL A 399 3.89 10.50 -2.19
C VAL A 399 3.47 9.02 -2.29
N ALA A 400 3.69 8.26 -1.21
CA ALA A 400 3.36 6.83 -1.16
C ALA A 400 1.85 6.58 -1.31
N LYS A 401 1.51 5.58 -2.13
CA LYS A 401 0.14 5.11 -2.43
C LYS A 401 0.05 3.61 -2.21
N ALA A 402 -1.01 3.14 -1.56
CA ALA A 402 -1.23 1.72 -1.33
C ALA A 402 -2.70 1.30 -1.43
N TYR A 403 -2.95 0.13 -2.01
CA TYR A 403 -4.19 -0.63 -1.81
C TYR A 403 -4.01 -1.57 -0.60
N ILE A 404 -4.88 -1.45 0.39
CA ILE A 404 -4.82 -2.27 1.60
C ILE A 404 -5.48 -3.63 1.34
N PHE A 405 -4.82 -4.71 1.75
CA PHE A 405 -5.34 -6.08 1.72
C PHE A 405 -5.91 -6.43 3.11
N ALA A 406 -7.21 -6.69 3.28
CA ALA A 406 -8.30 -6.68 2.29
C ALA A 406 -9.59 -6.05 2.85
N LEU A 407 -10.58 -5.82 1.98
CA LEU A 407 -11.88 -5.27 2.37
C LEU A 407 -12.62 -6.21 3.33
N PHE A 408 -12.63 -7.51 3.05
CA PHE A 408 -13.32 -8.54 3.82
C PHE A 408 -12.37 -9.65 4.29
N ASN A 409 -12.81 -10.41 5.29
CA ASN A 409 -12.27 -11.75 5.49
C ASN A 409 -12.80 -12.65 4.37
N GLU A 410 -11.91 -13.42 3.74
CA GLU A 410 -12.24 -14.30 2.61
C GLU A 410 -12.02 -15.75 3.06
N ASP A 411 -13.08 -16.43 3.48
CA ASP A 411 -13.00 -17.70 4.21
C ASP A 411 -12.68 -18.92 3.35
N LEU A 412 -12.93 -18.84 2.03
CA LEU A 412 -12.52 -19.87 1.07
C LEU A 412 -11.08 -19.68 0.55
N LYS A 413 -10.32 -18.65 0.99
CA LYS A 413 -8.91 -18.51 0.60
C LYS A 413 -8.11 -19.75 1.05
N PRO A 414 -7.42 -20.45 0.14
CA PRO A 414 -6.56 -21.59 0.49
C PRO A 414 -5.29 -21.12 1.21
N GLY A 415 -4.51 -22.06 1.76
CA GLY A 415 -3.23 -21.77 2.40
C GLY A 415 -3.32 -21.51 3.91
N PRO A 416 -2.31 -20.85 4.51
CA PRO A 416 -2.16 -20.68 5.97
C PRO A 416 -3.34 -19.99 6.68
N THR A 417 -3.43 -20.16 8.02
CA THR A 417 -4.35 -19.46 8.95
C THR A 417 -4.76 -18.06 8.50
N THR A 418 -3.72 -17.24 8.29
CA THR A 418 -3.77 -15.80 8.07
C THR A 418 -4.55 -15.38 6.85
N GLU A 419 -4.56 -16.21 5.79
CA GLU A 419 -5.14 -15.88 4.49
C GLU A 419 -6.63 -15.52 4.58
N ARG A 420 -7.33 -16.10 5.56
CA ARG A 420 -8.77 -15.90 5.80
C ARG A 420 -9.09 -14.70 6.71
N HIS A 421 -8.08 -13.94 7.14
CA HIS A 421 -8.18 -13.04 8.30
C HIS A 421 -7.61 -11.61 8.11
N TYR A 422 -7.39 -11.16 6.88
CA TYR A 422 -6.92 -9.81 6.54
C TYR A 422 -8.02 -8.71 6.50
N GLY A 423 -9.29 -9.06 6.70
CA GLY A 423 -10.43 -8.19 6.43
C GLY A 423 -10.60 -7.00 7.37
N LEU A 424 -10.69 -5.79 6.81
CA LEU A 424 -11.14 -4.61 7.56
C LEU A 424 -12.61 -4.71 8.00
N PHE A 425 -13.43 -5.42 7.23
CA PHE A 425 -14.83 -5.72 7.52
C PHE A 425 -15.07 -7.24 7.58
N LYS A 426 -16.15 -7.64 8.25
CA LYS A 426 -16.69 -9.00 8.20
C LYS A 426 -17.63 -9.17 7.00
N PRO A 427 -18.02 -10.40 6.63
CA PRO A 427 -19.00 -10.64 5.58
C PRO A 427 -20.38 -9.99 5.80
N ASP A 428 -20.79 -9.73 7.05
CA ASP A 428 -22.01 -8.95 7.37
C ASP A 428 -21.88 -7.43 7.15
N GLY A 429 -20.72 -6.95 6.66
CA GLY A 429 -20.41 -5.54 6.49
C GLY A 429 -20.16 -4.77 7.80
N SER A 430 -20.13 -5.44 8.96
CA SER A 430 -19.67 -4.86 10.22
C SER A 430 -18.14 -4.73 10.25
N VAL A 431 -17.61 -3.88 11.14
CA VAL A 431 -16.16 -3.65 11.25
C VAL A 431 -15.48 -4.85 11.92
N SER A 432 -14.44 -5.38 11.27
CA SER A 432 -13.51 -6.37 11.81
C SER A 432 -12.29 -5.65 12.41
N ILE A 433 -11.30 -5.29 11.60
CA ILE A 433 -10.10 -4.55 12.04
C ILE A 433 -10.45 -3.05 12.18
N ASN A 434 -10.78 -2.62 13.40
CA ASN A 434 -11.25 -1.25 13.65
C ASN A 434 -10.14 -0.18 13.58
N ILE A 435 -9.92 0.34 12.37
CA ILE A 435 -9.04 1.48 12.08
C ILE A 435 -9.77 2.82 11.98
N GLY A 436 -11.01 2.91 12.49
CA GLY A 436 -11.86 4.10 12.37
C GLY A 436 -12.49 4.30 10.98
N LEU A 437 -12.97 3.22 10.37
CA LEU A 437 -13.89 3.26 9.21
C LEU A 437 -15.34 3.02 9.68
N LYS A 438 -16.31 3.30 8.82
CA LYS A 438 -17.73 2.94 9.05
C LYS A 438 -18.08 1.70 8.24
N GLY A 439 -18.76 0.75 8.87
CA GLY A 439 -19.36 -0.42 8.21
C GLY A 439 -20.75 -0.12 7.65
N LEU A 440 -21.40 -1.17 7.11
CA LEU A 440 -22.84 -1.17 6.82
C LEU A 440 -23.65 -1.21 8.12
N LEU A 441 -23.21 -2.03 9.07
CA LEU A 441 -23.81 -2.17 10.39
C LEU A 441 -23.10 -1.29 11.43
N PRO A 442 -23.81 -0.79 12.46
CA PRO A 442 -23.18 -0.18 13.63
C PRO A 442 -22.18 -1.16 14.27
N SER A 443 -21.02 -0.66 14.70
CA SER A 443 -20.07 -1.51 15.42
C SER A 443 -20.61 -1.84 16.81
N SER A 444 -20.72 -3.13 17.13
CA SER A 444 -21.08 -3.62 18.46
C SER A 444 -19.98 -3.44 19.51
N ALA A 445 -18.78 -2.99 19.11
CA ALA A 445 -17.75 -2.58 20.04
C ALA A 445 -18.14 -1.24 20.71
N PRO A 446 -18.21 -1.16 22.05
CA PRO A 446 -18.56 0.09 22.73
C PRO A 446 -17.54 1.18 22.38
N PRO A 447 -17.97 2.44 22.23
CA PRO A 447 -17.07 3.53 21.89
C PRO A 447 -16.00 3.67 22.98
N ARG A 448 -14.73 3.45 22.61
CA ARG A 448 -13.61 3.64 23.53
C ARG A 448 -13.50 5.12 23.88
N LEU A 449 -14.09 5.50 25.02
CA LEU A 449 -13.95 6.81 25.63
C LEU A 449 -12.45 7.16 25.71
N PRO A 450 -12.05 8.42 25.39
CA PRO A 450 -10.66 8.82 25.53
C PRO A 450 -10.24 8.66 26.99
N SER A 451 -9.14 7.94 27.24
CA SER A 451 -8.73 7.66 28.62
C SER A 451 -8.55 8.97 29.40
N SER A 452 -9.10 9.02 30.62
CA SER A 452 -9.18 10.23 31.44
C SER A 452 -7.84 10.95 31.63
N SER A 453 -6.73 10.19 31.56
CA SER A 453 -5.36 10.71 31.53
C SER A 453 -5.12 11.82 30.49
N SER A 454 -5.80 11.79 29.34
CA SER A 454 -5.69 12.80 28.27
C SER A 454 -6.51 14.06 28.59
N PHE A 455 -7.69 13.89 29.18
CA PHE A 455 -8.55 14.98 29.61
C PHE A 455 -7.92 15.75 30.78
N PHE A 456 -7.45 15.05 31.81
CA PHE A 456 -6.76 15.67 32.94
C PHE A 456 -5.44 16.36 32.56
N LYS A 457 -4.73 15.88 31.52
CA LYS A 457 -3.57 16.59 30.96
C LYS A 457 -3.97 17.91 30.27
N ARG A 458 -5.09 17.94 29.52
CA ARG A 458 -5.63 19.19 28.94
C ARG A 458 -6.11 20.17 30.01
N VAL A 459 -6.86 19.71 31.01
CA VAL A 459 -7.35 20.56 32.11
C VAL A 459 -6.20 21.14 32.94
N ARG A 460 -5.16 20.34 33.26
CA ARG A 460 -3.95 20.86 33.92
C ARG A 460 -3.21 21.89 33.07
N ALA A 461 -3.12 21.73 31.75
CA ALA A 461 -2.49 22.73 30.87
C ALA A 461 -3.24 24.08 30.91
N TRP A 462 -4.57 24.08 31.03
CA TRP A 462 -5.36 25.31 31.13
C TRP A 462 -5.24 26.01 32.49
N GLY A 463 -5.15 25.26 33.59
CA GLY A 463 -4.98 25.85 34.93
C GLY A 463 -3.75 26.74 35.08
N TRP A 464 -2.64 26.39 34.42
CA TRP A 464 -1.41 27.19 34.45
C TRP A 464 -1.51 28.49 33.64
N ILE A 465 -2.27 28.48 32.53
CA ILE A 465 -2.51 29.67 31.69
C ILE A 465 -3.33 30.73 32.45
N VAL A 466 -4.34 30.29 33.21
CA VAL A 466 -5.16 31.20 34.04
C VAL A 466 -4.33 31.85 35.15
N GLN A 467 -3.43 31.11 35.82
CA GLN A 467 -2.60 31.67 36.89
C GLN A 467 -1.56 32.70 36.40
N TYR A 468 -0.99 32.54 35.20
CA TYR A 468 -0.08 33.56 34.64
C TYR A 468 -0.81 34.84 34.20
N SER A 469 -2.06 34.73 33.74
CA SER A 469 -2.86 35.89 33.30
C SER A 469 -3.17 36.87 34.44
N ALA A 470 -3.37 36.35 35.66
CA ALA A 470 -3.70 37.16 36.85
C ALA A 470 -2.53 38.02 37.37
N ALA A 471 -1.27 37.67 37.05
CA ALA A 471 -0.08 38.34 37.56
C ALA A 471 0.47 39.46 36.67
N LEU A 472 0.01 39.57 35.42
CA LEU A 472 0.55 40.53 34.43
C LEU A 472 -0.28 41.81 34.28
N LEU A 473 -1.55 41.80 34.70
CA LEU A 473 -2.46 42.95 34.68
C LEU A 473 -2.13 44.09 35.68
N PRO A 474 -1.55 43.84 36.88
CA PRO A 474 -1.17 44.93 37.78
C PRO A 474 0.08 45.70 37.30
N CYS A 475 1.03 45.01 36.67
CA CYS A 475 2.36 45.55 36.38
C CYS A 475 2.37 46.59 35.25
N THR A 476 1.46 46.48 34.27
CA THR A 476 1.35 47.43 33.15
C THR A 476 0.75 48.78 33.58
N LEU A 477 -0.18 48.78 34.55
CA LEU A 477 -0.80 50.00 35.06
C LEU A 477 0.16 50.85 35.90
N ILE A 478 1.10 50.22 36.63
CA ILE A 478 2.12 50.95 37.40
C ILE A 478 3.13 51.64 36.48
N PHE A 479 3.51 51.02 35.36
CA PHE A 479 4.43 51.62 34.39
C PHE A 479 3.83 52.76 33.55
N LEU A 480 2.50 52.87 33.48
CA LEU A 480 1.77 53.96 32.81
C LEU A 480 1.44 55.15 33.73
N ALA A 481 1.86 55.10 35.00
CA ALA A 481 1.63 56.16 35.99
C ALA A 481 2.93 56.87 36.43
N LEU A 482 4.05 56.62 35.75
CA LEU A 482 5.41 57.09 36.11
C LEU A 482 6.24 57.60 34.91
N ASN A 483 5.56 58.07 33.85
CA ASN A 483 6.11 58.91 32.77
C ASN A 483 5.07 59.96 32.39
#